data_AF-A0A928VXD9-F1
#
_entry.id   AF-A0A928VXD9-F1
#
_cell.length_a   1.000
_cell.length_b   1.000
_cell.length_c   1.000
_cell.angle_alpha   90.00
_cell.angle_beta   90.00
_cell.angle_gamma   90.00
#
_symmetry.space_group_name_H-M   'P 1'
#
loop_
_entity.id
_entity.type
_entity.pdbx_description
1 polymer ?
#
loop_
_entity_poly.entity_id
_entity_poly.type
_entity_poly.pdbx_seq_one_letter_code
_entity_poly.pdbx_strand_id
1 'polypeptide(L)'
;MKRHLISQNPQRNGTIAPWRWGLFLSLVALLALPATAQDFDDDFEDEEDDRSEFVREPISITPDRLIVRGTRGAAETRNLLLQTRGDLENLQVVPLALETWGGEATFPDAAILAGEPETKINADSILTLPLTFDFDRISSSGEYNGQLLLTYDNGQQTLPLTVQLKDSPLVPLIVLLTGVGLGVGLSTYRAQGKPRDRVLVRMGQLHAQMSADPKLARATSFQAQIDAHLLDMEMALQGEQWDVAGEAIDRAEAIWVTWRRHREDWIAQIDYGERLMQRIQEEGNLSPERSYLQSVCRRINRAIQDAPNGPPQALQQQLDECGEYLNRYLLLEEDLKHLNGLCARIVPGESEEPWRVETQNLALQLNTMVPNDGETYQTLSKDLKTAISKLEPLTSGGNREMVLSIPRLVFAPPSVHPATETPTSKAPVQLKIFSLTSYAIATILLSGLGFIQLYVKQPTFGANLWSDYLTLLAWGFGAEVTRESVTKVVRDWGRSNSNS
;
A
#
# COMPACT_ATOMS: atom_id res chain seq x y z
N MET A 1 -44.15 49.08 1.30
CA MET A 1 -43.71 47.68 1.10
C MET A 1 -43.30 47.13 2.46
N LYS A 2 -44.16 46.51 3.28
CA LYS A 2 -44.51 45.06 3.32
C LYS A 2 -43.25 44.20 3.07
N ARG A 3 -42.68 43.40 3.99
CA ARG A 3 -43.17 42.63 5.16
C ARG A 3 -42.02 42.26 6.14
N HIS A 4 -42.42 42.04 7.40
CA HIS A 4 -41.98 41.10 8.47
C HIS A 4 -40.56 40.50 8.46
N LEU A 5 -39.76 40.64 9.54
CA LEU A 5 -39.80 39.85 10.81
C LEU A 5 -39.96 38.33 10.59
N ILE A 6 -38.95 37.56 11.00
CA ILE A 6 -39.07 36.48 12.00
C ILE A 6 -37.67 35.90 12.24
N SER A 7 -37.19 36.15 13.46
CA SER A 7 -36.21 35.35 14.18
C SER A 7 -36.92 34.09 14.68
N GLN A 8 -36.45 32.91 14.29
CA GLN A 8 -36.70 31.66 15.01
C GLN A 8 -35.46 30.76 14.92
N ASN A 9 -34.79 30.63 16.06
CA ASN A 9 -33.96 29.49 16.41
C ASN A 9 -34.87 28.25 16.53
N PRO A 10 -34.39 27.05 16.17
CA PRO A 10 -34.33 26.07 17.24
C PRO A 10 -33.07 25.21 17.20
N GLN A 11 -32.56 24.96 18.41
CA GLN A 11 -31.79 23.77 18.70
C GLN A 11 -32.46 22.53 18.11
N ARG A 12 -31.67 21.70 17.45
CA ARG A 12 -32.02 20.29 17.26
C ARG A 12 -30.80 19.42 17.51
N ASN A 13 -30.85 18.76 18.66
CA ASN A 13 -30.09 17.57 19.00
C ASN A 13 -30.11 16.58 17.84
N GLY A 14 -28.92 16.25 17.34
CA GLY A 14 -28.69 15.16 16.40
C GLY A 14 -27.66 14.21 17.01
N THR A 15 -28.07 13.50 18.05
CA THR A 15 -27.36 12.34 18.60
C THR A 15 -27.33 11.27 17.51
N ILE A 16 -26.21 11.16 16.78
CA ILE A 16 -26.01 10.03 15.86
C ILE A 16 -25.54 8.85 16.70
N ALA A 17 -26.49 7.98 17.02
CA ALA A 17 -26.24 6.69 17.61
C ALA A 17 -25.31 5.87 16.69
N PRO A 18 -24.23 5.25 17.20
CA PRO A 18 -23.53 4.21 16.46
C PRO A 18 -24.46 3.01 16.31
N TRP A 19 -24.78 2.71 15.06
CA TRP A 19 -25.53 1.52 14.68
C TRP A 19 -24.82 0.27 15.20
N ARG A 20 -25.56 -0.48 16.01
CA ARG A 20 -25.22 -1.82 16.50
C ARG A 20 -25.22 -2.76 15.29
N TRP A 21 -24.06 -3.15 14.79
CA TRP A 21 -23.91 -4.38 14.01
C TRP A 21 -23.92 -5.55 14.99
N GLY A 22 -25.13 -5.95 15.38
CA GLY A 22 -25.36 -7.22 16.04
C GLY A 22 -25.28 -8.35 15.01
N LEU A 23 -24.49 -9.37 15.36
CA LEU A 23 -24.87 -10.78 15.29
C LEU A 23 -25.64 -11.22 14.03
N PHE A 24 -24.89 -11.63 13.00
CA PHE A 24 -25.38 -12.57 12.00
C PHE A 24 -24.51 -13.83 12.04
N LEU A 25 -24.82 -14.72 12.98
CA LEU A 25 -24.31 -16.09 13.03
C LEU A 25 -25.24 -16.91 13.93
N SER A 26 -26.44 -17.22 13.41
CA SER A 26 -27.30 -18.31 13.84
C SER A 26 -28.58 -18.30 13.01
N LEU A 27 -28.66 -19.14 11.97
CA LEU A 27 -29.85 -19.94 11.65
C LEU A 27 -29.57 -20.85 10.43
N VAL A 28 -29.09 -22.07 10.68
CA VAL A 28 -29.59 -23.26 9.96
C VAL A 28 -29.75 -24.33 11.04
N ALA A 29 -31.00 -24.55 11.45
CA ALA A 29 -31.45 -25.63 12.31
C ALA A 29 -31.08 -26.98 11.66
N LEU A 30 -30.50 -27.97 12.34
CA LEU A 30 -30.96 -28.65 13.55
C LEU A 30 -32.39 -29.22 13.42
N LEU A 31 -32.51 -30.31 12.65
CA LEU A 31 -33.56 -31.32 12.81
C LEU A 31 -32.89 -32.70 12.82
N ALA A 32 -32.51 -33.14 14.02
CA ALA A 32 -32.23 -34.54 14.32
C ALA A 32 -32.76 -34.78 15.74
N LEU A 33 -34.03 -35.20 15.82
CA LEU A 33 -34.61 -35.75 17.03
C LEU A 33 -34.24 -37.25 17.09
N PRO A 34 -33.85 -37.78 18.26
CA PRO A 34 -33.69 -39.20 18.48
C PRO A 34 -35.08 -39.84 18.65
N ALA A 35 -35.33 -40.94 17.92
CA ALA A 35 -36.51 -41.75 18.13
C ALA A 35 -36.41 -42.44 19.50
N THR A 36 -37.34 -42.08 20.38
CA THR A 36 -37.61 -42.72 21.66
C THR A 36 -38.18 -44.11 21.42
N ALA A 37 -37.57 -45.11 22.06
CA ALA A 37 -38.16 -46.41 22.28
C ALA A 37 -39.44 -46.22 23.12
N GLN A 38 -40.56 -46.70 22.62
CA GLN A 38 -41.81 -46.78 23.35
C GLN A 38 -42.27 -48.22 23.33
N ASP A 39 -42.13 -48.83 24.51
CA ASP A 39 -42.73 -50.07 24.96
C ASP A 39 -44.26 -49.97 24.80
N PHE A 40 -44.87 -50.94 24.13
CA PHE A 40 -46.31 -51.18 24.15
C PHE A 40 -46.51 -52.70 24.07
N ASP A 41 -46.69 -53.29 25.25
CA ASP A 41 -47.52 -54.48 25.41
C ASP A 41 -48.96 -54.10 25.09
N ASP A 42 -49.59 -54.83 24.19
CA ASP A 42 -51.01 -55.18 24.32
C ASP A 42 -51.30 -56.41 23.46
N ASP A 43 -51.83 -57.43 24.14
CA ASP A 43 -52.53 -58.59 23.60
C ASP A 43 -53.56 -58.16 22.55
N PHE A 44 -53.79 -58.96 21.50
CA PHE A 44 -55.13 -59.38 21.06
C PHE A 44 -55.02 -60.39 19.90
N GLU A 45 -55.47 -61.60 20.23
CA GLU A 45 -56.32 -62.54 19.49
C GLU A 45 -55.97 -63.01 18.08
N ASP A 46 -55.94 -64.35 18.01
CA ASP A 46 -56.19 -65.24 16.89
C ASP A 46 -57.16 -64.68 15.84
N GLU A 47 -56.71 -64.57 14.59
CA GLU A 47 -57.61 -64.64 13.43
C GLU A 47 -56.91 -65.33 12.24
N GLU A 48 -57.40 -66.55 12.01
CA GLU A 48 -57.57 -67.30 10.76
C GLU A 48 -56.52 -67.22 9.63
N ASP A 49 -55.91 -68.40 9.46
CA ASP A 49 -55.35 -69.03 8.26
C ASP A 49 -56.17 -68.73 6.99
N ASP A 50 -55.83 -67.64 6.29
CA ASP A 50 -56.18 -67.46 4.89
C ASP A 50 -54.91 -67.66 4.04
N ARG A 51 -54.80 -68.87 3.47
CA ARG A 51 -53.72 -69.27 2.56
C ARG A 51 -53.82 -68.50 1.26
N SER A 52 -53.30 -67.28 1.25
CA SER A 52 -52.87 -66.63 0.02
C SER A 52 -51.69 -67.42 -0.54
N GLU A 53 -51.95 -68.13 -1.64
CA GLU A 53 -50.96 -68.70 -2.55
C GLU A 53 -49.92 -67.60 -2.85
N PHE A 54 -48.75 -67.67 -2.20
CA PHE A 54 -47.63 -66.80 -2.52
C PHE A 54 -47.24 -67.07 -3.97
N VAL A 55 -47.61 -66.18 -4.88
CA VAL A 55 -47.01 -66.09 -6.21
C VAL A 55 -45.54 -65.74 -5.96
N ARG A 56 -44.70 -66.77 -5.87
CA ARG A 56 -43.27 -66.62 -5.68
C ARG A 56 -42.71 -66.07 -6.98
N GLU A 57 -42.12 -64.87 -6.93
CA GLU A 57 -41.42 -64.33 -8.09
C GLU A 57 -40.31 -65.31 -8.54
N PRO A 58 -40.21 -65.61 -9.84
CA PRO A 58 -39.30 -66.62 -10.38
C PRO A 58 -37.82 -66.21 -10.31
N ILE A 59 -37.55 -64.92 -10.07
CA ILE A 59 -36.22 -64.31 -10.07
C ILE A 59 -36.09 -63.39 -8.86
N SER A 60 -34.96 -63.46 -8.17
CA SER A 60 -34.55 -62.50 -7.15
C SER A 60 -33.34 -61.70 -7.66
N ILE A 61 -33.43 -60.38 -7.67
CA ILE A 61 -32.34 -59.48 -8.10
C ILE A 61 -31.63 -58.93 -6.87
N THR A 62 -30.30 -58.85 -6.91
CA THR A 62 -29.50 -58.19 -5.87
C THR A 62 -28.42 -57.32 -6.51
N PRO A 63 -28.36 -56.01 -6.21
CA PRO A 63 -29.24 -55.23 -5.32
C PRO A 63 -30.62 -54.91 -5.93
N ASP A 64 -31.58 -54.54 -5.08
CA ASP A 64 -32.95 -54.10 -5.41
C ASP A 64 -33.03 -52.66 -5.98
N ARG A 65 -31.94 -51.89 -5.83
CA ARG A 65 -31.70 -50.60 -6.48
C ARG A 65 -30.24 -50.47 -6.89
N LEU A 66 -30.00 -49.95 -8.09
CA LEU A 66 -28.64 -49.68 -8.57
C LEU A 66 -28.33 -48.19 -8.52
N ILE A 67 -27.28 -47.82 -7.77
CA ILE A 67 -26.74 -46.45 -7.73
C ILE A 67 -25.33 -46.46 -8.32
N VAL A 68 -25.15 -45.72 -9.41
CA VAL A 68 -23.85 -45.61 -10.09
C VAL A 68 -23.34 -44.19 -9.96
N ARG A 69 -22.09 -44.04 -9.53
CA ARG A 69 -21.41 -42.75 -9.43
C ARG A 69 -20.27 -42.72 -10.42
N GLY A 70 -20.24 -41.67 -11.25
CA GLY A 70 -19.30 -41.54 -12.35
C GLY A 70 -18.69 -40.14 -12.43
N THR A 71 -17.60 -40.05 -13.18
CA THR A 71 -17.04 -38.77 -13.62
C THR A 71 -17.15 -38.71 -15.14
N ARG A 72 -17.48 -37.55 -15.71
CA ARG A 72 -17.61 -37.39 -17.17
C ARG A 72 -16.31 -37.78 -17.89
N GLY A 73 -16.43 -38.54 -18.97
CA GLY A 73 -15.31 -39.09 -19.75
C GLY A 73 -14.67 -40.36 -19.16
N ALA A 74 -15.29 -40.98 -18.15
CA ALA A 74 -14.89 -42.29 -17.63
C ALA A 74 -15.94 -43.36 -17.96
N ALA A 75 -15.59 -44.62 -17.73
CA ALA A 75 -16.53 -45.73 -17.76
C ALA A 75 -16.54 -46.47 -16.42
N GLU A 76 -17.70 -46.92 -15.98
CA GLU A 76 -17.88 -47.67 -14.73
C GLU A 76 -18.64 -48.96 -14.99
N THR A 77 -18.19 -50.07 -14.40
CA THR A 77 -18.88 -51.36 -14.50
C THR A 77 -19.47 -51.74 -13.15
N ARG A 78 -20.72 -52.22 -13.15
CA ARG A 78 -21.41 -52.75 -11.97
C ARG A 78 -21.96 -54.13 -12.28
N ASN A 79 -21.90 -55.02 -11.31
CA ASN A 79 -22.37 -56.39 -11.47
C ASN A 79 -23.75 -56.52 -10.81
N LEU A 80 -24.72 -57.02 -11.57
CA LEU A 80 -26.00 -57.46 -11.02
C LEU A 80 -25.96 -58.96 -10.78
N LEU A 81 -26.40 -59.38 -9.59
CA LEU A 81 -26.56 -60.78 -9.25
C LEU A 81 -28.03 -61.14 -9.43
N LEU A 82 -28.28 -62.15 -10.26
CA LEU A 82 -29.60 -62.68 -10.53
C LEU A 82 -29.64 -64.10 -9.98
N GLN A 83 -30.56 -64.37 -9.05
CA GLN A 83 -30.81 -65.71 -8.54
C GLN A 83 -32.10 -66.23 -9.15
N THR A 84 -32.01 -67.32 -9.89
CA THR A 84 -33.15 -67.96 -10.54
C THR A 84 -33.72 -69.04 -9.61
N ARG A 85 -35.04 -69.21 -9.57
CA ARG A 85 -35.71 -70.32 -8.84
C ARG A 85 -36.32 -71.37 -9.78
N GLY A 86 -36.23 -71.12 -11.07
CA GLY A 86 -36.69 -72.00 -12.15
C GLY A 86 -35.83 -71.77 -13.39
N ASP A 87 -36.00 -72.62 -14.39
CA ASP A 87 -35.29 -72.48 -15.65
C ASP A 87 -35.73 -71.18 -16.34
N LEU A 88 -34.75 -70.38 -16.78
CA LEU A 88 -34.97 -69.16 -17.54
C LEU A 88 -34.40 -69.31 -18.94
N GLU A 89 -35.22 -68.96 -19.93
CA GLU A 89 -34.83 -68.83 -21.32
C GLU A 89 -35.03 -67.37 -21.76
N ASN A 90 -34.21 -66.94 -22.74
CA ASN A 90 -34.29 -65.63 -23.39
C ASN A 90 -34.23 -64.41 -22.44
N LEU A 91 -33.40 -64.47 -21.40
CA LEU A 91 -33.16 -63.31 -20.55
C LEU A 91 -32.60 -62.15 -21.40
N GLN A 92 -33.25 -61.00 -21.36
CA GLN A 92 -32.80 -59.78 -22.02
C GLN A 92 -32.83 -58.62 -21.03
N VAL A 93 -31.81 -57.77 -21.14
CA VAL A 93 -31.70 -56.55 -20.32
C VAL A 93 -31.79 -55.35 -21.23
N VAL A 94 -32.88 -54.60 -21.06
CA VAL A 94 -33.19 -53.43 -21.87
C VAL A 94 -33.02 -52.19 -20.99
N PRO A 95 -31.94 -51.39 -21.20
CA PRO A 95 -31.82 -50.10 -20.55
C PRO A 95 -32.87 -49.14 -21.09
N LEU A 96 -33.61 -48.49 -20.19
CA LEU A 96 -34.45 -47.35 -20.56
C LEU A 96 -33.60 -46.07 -20.46
N ALA A 97 -33.95 -45.06 -21.26
CA ALA A 97 -33.34 -43.75 -21.13
C ALA A 97 -33.54 -43.22 -19.70
N LEU A 98 -32.49 -42.66 -19.11
CA LEU A 98 -32.58 -42.04 -17.78
C LEU A 98 -32.78 -40.54 -17.96
N GLU A 99 -33.58 -39.93 -17.09
CA GLU A 99 -33.91 -38.51 -17.18
C GLU A 99 -33.46 -37.77 -15.91
N THR A 100 -33.04 -36.52 -16.06
CA THR A 100 -32.83 -35.63 -14.92
C THR A 100 -34.16 -35.19 -14.32
N TRP A 101 -34.13 -34.72 -13.07
CA TRP A 101 -35.30 -34.09 -12.47
C TRP A 101 -35.74 -32.88 -13.31
N GLY A 102 -36.86 -33.01 -14.03
CA GLY A 102 -37.37 -31.97 -14.93
C GLY A 102 -37.19 -32.23 -16.43
N GLY A 103 -36.53 -33.34 -16.81
CA GLY A 103 -36.42 -33.77 -18.21
C GLY A 103 -35.52 -32.91 -19.10
N GLU A 104 -34.67 -32.05 -18.52
CA GLU A 104 -33.80 -31.14 -19.27
C GLU A 104 -32.62 -31.86 -19.94
N ALA A 105 -32.21 -33.02 -19.40
CA ALA A 105 -31.15 -33.84 -19.96
C ALA A 105 -31.47 -35.33 -19.84
N THR A 106 -31.08 -36.08 -20.87
CA THR A 106 -31.31 -37.53 -20.97
C THR A 106 -29.98 -38.27 -21.01
N PHE A 107 -29.85 -39.31 -20.19
CA PHE A 107 -28.81 -40.31 -20.32
C PHE A 107 -29.22 -41.28 -21.43
N PRO A 108 -28.49 -41.36 -22.54
CA PRO A 108 -28.85 -42.24 -23.64
C PRO A 108 -28.75 -43.70 -23.21
N ASP A 109 -29.75 -44.49 -23.55
CA ASP A 109 -29.79 -45.95 -23.36
C ASP A 109 -28.56 -46.64 -23.98
N ALA A 110 -28.09 -46.15 -25.13
CA ALA A 110 -26.88 -46.63 -25.81
C ALA A 110 -25.56 -46.45 -25.02
N ALA A 111 -25.57 -45.65 -23.93
CA ALA A 111 -24.43 -45.52 -23.02
C ALA A 111 -24.44 -46.56 -21.89
N ILE A 112 -25.49 -47.39 -21.79
CA ILE A 112 -25.59 -48.51 -20.85
C ILE A 112 -25.40 -49.80 -21.64
N LEU A 113 -24.23 -50.41 -21.52
CA LEU A 113 -23.89 -51.66 -22.17
C LEU A 113 -24.12 -52.81 -21.17
N ALA A 114 -25.19 -53.58 -21.37
CA ALA A 114 -25.39 -54.83 -20.65
C ALA A 114 -24.57 -55.95 -21.30
N GLY A 115 -23.91 -56.78 -20.49
CA GLY A 115 -23.27 -58.00 -20.98
C GLY A 115 -24.30 -58.95 -21.60
N GLU A 116 -23.88 -59.75 -22.58
CA GLU A 116 -24.76 -60.76 -23.19
C GLU A 116 -25.06 -61.86 -22.16
N PRO A 117 -26.34 -62.05 -21.75
CA PRO A 117 -26.68 -63.13 -20.83
C PRO A 117 -26.61 -64.49 -21.52
N GLU A 118 -26.35 -65.54 -20.74
CA GLU A 118 -26.42 -66.91 -21.24
C GLU A 118 -27.86 -67.24 -21.68
N THR A 119 -28.01 -67.88 -22.85
CA THR A 119 -29.31 -68.14 -23.48
C THR A 119 -30.18 -69.18 -22.74
N LYS A 120 -29.57 -69.96 -21.84
CA LYS A 120 -30.26 -70.94 -20.98
C LYS A 120 -29.64 -70.93 -19.60
N ILE A 121 -30.46 -70.67 -18.59
CA ILE A 121 -30.03 -70.58 -17.20
C ILE A 121 -30.81 -71.63 -16.41
N ASN A 122 -30.09 -72.55 -15.78
CA ASN A 122 -30.71 -73.63 -14.98
C ASN A 122 -31.36 -73.05 -13.71
N ALA A 123 -32.39 -73.73 -13.21
CA ALA A 123 -32.97 -73.46 -11.90
C ALA A 123 -31.92 -73.42 -10.77
N ASP A 124 -32.16 -72.56 -9.78
CA ASP A 124 -31.32 -72.38 -8.57
C ASP A 124 -29.87 -71.94 -8.85
N SER A 125 -29.63 -71.30 -9.99
CA SER A 125 -28.31 -70.77 -10.35
C SER A 125 -28.18 -69.26 -10.09
N ILE A 126 -26.95 -68.81 -9.86
CA ILE A 126 -26.61 -67.41 -9.67
C ILE A 126 -25.90 -66.92 -10.93
N LEU A 127 -26.52 -65.97 -11.64
CA LEU A 127 -25.94 -65.32 -12.81
C LEU A 127 -25.39 -63.94 -12.42
N THR A 128 -24.20 -63.62 -12.91
CA THR A 128 -23.60 -62.29 -12.77
C THR A 128 -23.66 -61.55 -14.10
N LEU A 129 -24.42 -60.46 -14.15
CA LEU A 129 -24.55 -59.63 -15.33
C LEU A 129 -23.72 -58.35 -15.17
N PRO A 130 -22.64 -58.15 -15.94
CA PRO A 130 -21.91 -56.89 -15.93
C PRO A 130 -22.68 -55.82 -16.71
N LEU A 131 -22.90 -54.66 -16.09
CA LEU A 131 -23.44 -53.46 -16.69
C LEU A 131 -22.33 -52.41 -16.77
N THR A 132 -21.97 -51.98 -17.96
CA THR A 132 -20.97 -50.94 -18.19
C THR A 132 -21.64 -49.63 -18.59
N PHE A 133 -21.31 -48.57 -17.87
CA PHE A 133 -21.84 -47.23 -18.08
C PHE A 133 -20.73 -46.38 -18.72
N ASP A 134 -20.95 -45.90 -19.94
CA ASP A 134 -20.04 -45.02 -20.68
C ASP A 134 -20.43 -43.55 -20.47
N PHE A 135 -19.64 -42.81 -19.69
CA PHE A 135 -19.91 -41.40 -19.37
C PHE A 135 -19.27 -40.40 -20.34
N ASP A 136 -18.63 -40.85 -21.43
CA ASP A 136 -18.05 -39.95 -22.42
C ASP A 136 -19.12 -39.33 -23.33
N ARG A 137 -20.24 -40.04 -23.50
CA ARG A 137 -21.34 -39.66 -24.41
C ARG A 137 -22.33 -38.65 -23.81
N ILE A 138 -22.05 -38.13 -22.62
CA ILE A 138 -22.98 -37.31 -21.84
C ILE A 138 -22.45 -35.88 -21.75
N SER A 139 -23.30 -34.92 -22.10
CA SER A 139 -22.94 -33.50 -22.14
C SER A 139 -23.04 -32.81 -20.77
N SER A 140 -23.94 -33.25 -19.88
CA SER A 140 -24.22 -32.57 -18.61
C SER A 140 -24.00 -33.46 -17.38
N SER A 141 -23.52 -32.83 -16.30
CA SER A 141 -23.41 -33.45 -14.99
C SER A 141 -24.74 -33.34 -14.24
N GLY A 142 -25.02 -34.25 -13.32
CA GLY A 142 -26.32 -34.29 -12.64
C GLY A 142 -26.71 -35.67 -12.12
N GLU A 143 -27.92 -35.73 -11.57
CA GLU A 143 -28.55 -36.97 -11.16
C GLU A 143 -29.59 -37.38 -12.21
N TYR A 144 -29.43 -38.58 -12.74
CA TYR A 144 -30.30 -39.20 -13.71
C TYR A 144 -31.02 -40.37 -13.06
N ASN A 145 -32.33 -40.43 -13.22
CA ASN A 145 -33.15 -41.49 -12.67
C ASN A 145 -33.90 -42.20 -13.80
N GLY A 146 -34.03 -43.51 -13.66
CA GLY A 146 -34.81 -44.33 -14.58
C GLY A 146 -34.89 -45.77 -14.09
N GLN A 147 -35.16 -46.67 -15.02
CA GLN A 147 -35.38 -48.07 -14.71
C GLN A 147 -34.62 -48.94 -15.71
N LEU A 148 -34.18 -50.11 -15.26
CA LEU A 148 -33.64 -51.16 -16.11
C LEU A 148 -34.71 -52.24 -16.21
N LEU A 149 -35.11 -52.60 -17.43
CA LEU A 149 -36.13 -53.61 -17.66
C LEU A 149 -35.47 -54.96 -17.96
N LEU A 150 -35.74 -55.95 -17.12
CA LEU A 150 -35.37 -57.33 -17.36
C LEU A 150 -36.58 -58.06 -17.93
N THR A 151 -36.43 -58.60 -19.14
CA THR A 151 -37.48 -59.38 -19.82
C THR A 151 -37.01 -60.82 -19.95
N TYR A 152 -37.90 -61.76 -19.67
CA TYR A 152 -37.68 -63.21 -19.80
C TYR A 152 -39.01 -63.87 -20.19
N ASP A 153 -38.97 -65.12 -20.67
CA ASP A 153 -40.17 -65.77 -21.25
C ASP A 153 -41.38 -65.83 -20.31
N ASN A 154 -41.13 -65.82 -18.99
CA ASN A 154 -42.14 -65.96 -17.95
C ASN A 154 -42.47 -64.65 -17.20
N GLY A 155 -41.99 -63.48 -17.67
CA GLY A 155 -42.31 -62.21 -17.02
C GLY A 155 -41.36 -61.04 -17.30
N GLN A 156 -41.61 -59.93 -16.61
CA GLN A 156 -40.77 -58.74 -16.60
C GLN A 156 -40.50 -58.29 -15.17
N GLN A 157 -39.31 -57.76 -14.94
CA GLN A 157 -38.92 -57.17 -13.67
C GLN A 157 -38.19 -55.85 -13.91
N THR A 158 -38.56 -54.82 -13.14
CA THR A 158 -37.97 -53.48 -13.25
C THR A 158 -37.00 -53.23 -12.10
N LEU A 159 -35.79 -52.78 -12.40
CA LEU A 159 -34.79 -52.38 -11.41
C LEU A 159 -34.61 -50.86 -11.43
N PRO A 160 -34.92 -50.13 -10.34
CA PRO A 160 -34.66 -48.70 -10.25
C PRO A 160 -33.16 -48.39 -10.37
N LEU A 161 -32.83 -47.45 -11.24
CA LEU A 161 -31.47 -47.04 -11.56
C LEU A 161 -31.31 -45.54 -11.33
N THR A 162 -30.32 -45.18 -10.51
CA THR A 162 -29.89 -43.79 -10.30
C THR A 162 -28.43 -43.64 -10.70
N VAL A 163 -28.14 -42.73 -11.63
CA VAL A 163 -26.78 -42.40 -12.07
C VAL A 163 -26.45 -40.98 -11.64
N GLN A 164 -25.39 -40.83 -10.84
CA GLN A 164 -24.88 -39.53 -10.40
C GLN A 164 -23.57 -39.25 -11.13
N LEU A 165 -23.59 -38.23 -11.97
CA LEU A 165 -22.45 -37.83 -12.78
C LEU A 165 -21.95 -36.46 -12.33
N LYS A 166 -20.63 -36.35 -12.16
CA LYS A 166 -19.95 -35.08 -11.93
C LYS A 166 -18.96 -34.74 -13.04
N ASP A 167 -18.60 -33.46 -13.11
CA ASP A 167 -17.62 -32.96 -14.07
C ASP A 167 -16.21 -33.49 -13.77
N SER A 168 -15.37 -33.52 -14.81
CA SER A 168 -13.96 -33.90 -14.70
C SER A 168 -13.19 -32.97 -13.75
N PRO A 169 -12.26 -33.49 -12.92
CA PRO A 169 -11.58 -32.73 -11.87
C PRO A 169 -10.73 -31.54 -12.39
N LEU A 170 -10.37 -31.52 -13.68
CA LEU A 170 -9.53 -30.46 -14.25
C LEU A 170 -10.23 -29.09 -14.25
N VAL A 171 -11.51 -29.04 -14.61
CA VAL A 171 -12.24 -27.76 -14.70
C VAL A 171 -12.40 -27.11 -13.32
N PRO A 172 -12.89 -27.83 -12.28
CA PRO A 172 -12.95 -27.30 -10.92
C PRO A 172 -11.58 -26.86 -10.39
N LEU A 173 -10.51 -27.59 -10.71
CA LEU A 173 -9.15 -27.22 -10.30
C LEU A 173 -8.69 -25.89 -10.93
N ILE A 174 -8.93 -25.67 -12.22
CA ILE A 174 -8.61 -24.41 -12.90
C ILE A 174 -9.40 -23.25 -12.29
N VAL A 175 -10.68 -23.45 -11.99
CA VAL A 175 -11.54 -22.44 -11.37
C VAL A 175 -11.03 -22.09 -9.97
N LEU A 176 -10.60 -23.08 -9.18
CA LEU A 176 -9.97 -22.85 -7.88
C LEU A 176 -8.71 -22.00 -8.00
N LEU A 177 -7.81 -22.39 -8.91
CA LEU A 177 -6.54 -21.70 -9.14
C LEU A 177 -6.77 -20.26 -9.61
N THR A 178 -7.81 -20.04 -10.40
CA THR A 178 -8.22 -18.69 -10.83
C THR A 178 -8.68 -17.85 -9.63
N GLY A 179 -9.53 -18.42 -8.77
CA GLY A 179 -9.97 -17.75 -7.53
C GLY A 179 -8.81 -17.38 -6.61
N VAL A 180 -7.87 -18.31 -6.41
CA VAL A 180 -6.63 -18.07 -5.66
C VAL A 180 -5.79 -16.97 -6.33
N GLY A 181 -5.56 -17.06 -7.65
CA GLY A 181 -4.78 -16.08 -8.40
C GLY A 181 -5.35 -14.66 -8.32
N LEU A 182 -6.67 -14.52 -8.38
CA LEU A 182 -7.36 -13.23 -8.17
C LEU A 182 -7.14 -12.70 -6.75
N GLY A 183 -7.22 -13.56 -5.73
CA GLY A 183 -6.92 -13.19 -4.35
C GLY A 183 -5.49 -12.68 -4.18
N VAL A 184 -4.52 -13.40 -4.75
CA VAL A 184 -3.10 -13.03 -4.74
C VAL A 184 -2.89 -11.68 -5.45
N GLY A 185 -3.48 -11.50 -6.63
CA GLY A 185 -3.39 -10.26 -7.41
C GLY A 185 -3.96 -9.04 -6.68
N LEU A 186 -5.08 -9.20 -5.97
CA LEU A 186 -5.65 -8.12 -5.17
C LEU A 186 -4.80 -7.80 -3.94
N SER A 187 -4.22 -8.83 -3.32
CA SER A 187 -3.31 -8.71 -2.17
C SER A 187 -2.01 -7.98 -2.55
N THR A 188 -1.37 -8.37 -3.65
CA THR A 188 -0.17 -7.70 -4.17
C THR A 188 -0.47 -6.26 -4.56
N TYR A 189 -1.61 -6.00 -5.22
CA TYR A 189 -2.05 -4.65 -5.53
C TYR A 189 -2.25 -3.78 -4.27
N ARG A 190 -2.86 -4.34 -3.21
CA ARG A 190 -3.00 -3.61 -1.94
C ARG A 190 -1.67 -3.34 -1.24
N ALA A 191 -0.75 -4.29 -1.28
CA ALA A 191 0.54 -4.17 -0.61
C ALA A 191 1.52 -3.25 -1.35
N GLN A 192 1.50 -3.24 -2.69
CA GLN A 192 2.48 -2.53 -3.52
C GLN A 192 1.89 -1.34 -4.29
N GLY A 193 0.66 -1.46 -4.79
CA GLY A 193 0.01 -0.40 -5.58
C GLY A 193 -0.47 0.79 -4.74
N LYS A 194 -1.13 0.53 -3.61
CA LYS A 194 -1.63 1.60 -2.73
C LYS A 194 -0.56 2.57 -2.20
N PRO A 195 0.63 2.12 -1.72
CA PRO A 195 1.65 3.05 -1.26
C PRO A 195 2.21 3.90 -2.42
N ARG A 196 2.41 3.31 -3.61
CA ARG A 196 2.82 4.04 -4.82
C ARG A 196 1.85 5.17 -5.16
N ASP A 197 0.56 4.85 -5.26
CA ASP A 197 -0.46 5.83 -5.64
C ASP A 197 -0.55 6.97 -4.62
N ARG A 198 -0.44 6.65 -3.32
CA ARG A 198 -0.43 7.68 -2.27
C ARG A 198 0.75 8.64 -2.41
N VAL A 199 1.96 8.14 -2.68
CA VAL A 199 3.16 8.98 -2.85
C VAL A 199 3.02 9.88 -4.09
N LEU A 200 2.55 9.33 -5.22
CA LEU A 200 2.33 10.10 -6.45
C LEU A 200 1.28 11.20 -6.29
N VAL A 201 0.16 10.91 -5.61
CA VAL A 201 -0.87 11.92 -5.33
C VAL A 201 -0.32 13.04 -4.44
N ARG A 202 0.46 12.71 -3.41
CA ARG A 202 1.11 13.71 -2.54
C ARG A 202 2.12 14.57 -3.29
N MET A 203 2.94 13.97 -4.15
CA MET A 203 3.84 14.70 -5.04
C MET A 203 3.07 15.68 -5.92
N GLY A 204 1.99 15.23 -6.57
CA GLY A 204 1.17 16.07 -7.43
C GLY A 204 0.52 17.24 -6.66
N GLN A 205 0.04 16.98 -5.43
CA GLN A 205 -0.49 18.02 -4.55
C GLN A 205 0.59 19.02 -4.12
N LEU A 206 1.77 18.55 -3.76
CA LEU A 206 2.89 19.40 -3.37
C LEU A 206 3.34 20.29 -4.53
N HIS A 207 3.51 19.72 -5.72
CA HIS A 207 3.86 20.46 -6.93
C HIS A 207 2.78 21.49 -7.30
N ALA A 208 1.50 21.14 -7.21
CA ALA A 208 0.41 22.08 -7.44
C ALA A 208 0.41 23.23 -6.43
N GLN A 209 0.69 22.95 -5.15
CA GLN A 209 0.81 23.96 -4.11
C GLN A 209 2.02 24.89 -4.32
N MET A 210 3.17 24.33 -4.71
CA MET A 210 4.38 25.11 -5.03
C MET A 210 4.16 26.02 -6.23
N SER A 211 3.60 25.51 -7.33
CA SER A 211 3.30 26.28 -8.53
C SER A 211 2.26 27.39 -8.28
N ALA A 212 1.39 27.24 -7.27
CA ALA A 212 0.43 28.25 -6.87
C ALA A 212 1.05 29.39 -6.03
N ASP A 213 2.27 29.22 -5.50
CA ASP A 213 2.95 30.24 -4.70
C ASP A 213 4.06 30.95 -5.51
N PRO A 214 3.77 32.11 -6.14
CA PRO A 214 4.77 32.85 -6.91
C PRO A 214 5.89 33.46 -6.06
N LYS A 215 5.72 33.55 -4.72
CA LYS A 215 6.79 34.05 -3.85
C LYS A 215 7.87 32.99 -3.58
N LEU A 216 7.57 31.71 -3.76
CA LEU A 216 8.57 30.64 -3.64
C LEU A 216 9.69 30.81 -4.68
N ALA A 217 9.37 31.34 -5.87
CA ALA A 217 10.36 31.64 -6.90
C ALA A 217 11.45 32.63 -6.45
N ARG A 218 11.21 33.42 -5.40
CA ARG A 218 12.22 34.30 -4.79
C ARG A 218 13.13 33.55 -3.82
N ALA A 219 12.68 32.43 -3.26
CA ALA A 219 13.41 31.59 -2.32
C ALA A 219 13.92 30.32 -3.02
N THR A 220 14.87 30.51 -3.95
CA THR A 220 15.42 29.43 -4.80
C THR A 220 16.04 28.30 -4.00
N SER A 221 16.57 28.56 -2.80
CA SER A 221 17.12 27.53 -1.90
C SER A 221 16.04 26.57 -1.37
N PHE A 222 14.87 27.09 -1.01
CA PHE A 222 13.74 26.24 -0.58
C PHE A 222 13.23 25.39 -1.74
N GLN A 223 13.07 25.98 -2.92
CA GLN A 223 12.63 25.25 -4.11
C GLN A 223 13.63 24.15 -4.47
N ALA A 224 14.93 24.46 -4.54
CA ALA A 224 15.96 23.49 -4.90
C ALA A 224 16.04 22.30 -3.93
N GLN A 225 15.88 22.53 -2.62
CA GLN A 225 15.89 21.42 -1.65
C GLN A 225 14.63 20.56 -1.72
N ILE A 226 13.45 21.17 -1.94
CA ILE A 226 12.21 20.41 -2.16
C ILE A 226 12.35 19.55 -3.43
N ASP A 227 12.83 20.14 -4.52
CA ASP A 227 13.02 19.45 -5.80
C ASP A 227 14.04 18.30 -5.67
N ALA A 228 15.12 18.47 -4.89
CA ALA A 228 16.08 17.42 -4.61
C ALA A 228 15.44 16.21 -3.90
N HIS A 229 14.59 16.45 -2.89
CA HIS A 229 13.86 15.37 -2.22
C HIS A 229 12.78 14.74 -3.10
N LEU A 230 12.16 15.50 -4.01
CA LEU A 230 11.24 14.95 -4.99
C LEU A 230 11.97 14.07 -6.02
N LEU A 231 13.21 14.41 -6.38
CA LEU A 231 14.05 13.57 -7.22
C LEU A 231 14.45 12.26 -6.50
N ASP A 232 14.85 12.34 -5.21
CA ASP A 232 15.11 11.15 -4.39
C ASP A 232 13.89 10.24 -4.31
N MET A 233 12.69 10.83 -4.16
CA MET A 233 11.42 10.12 -4.19
C MET A 233 11.21 9.41 -5.53
N GLU A 234 11.45 10.08 -6.66
CA GLU A 234 11.30 9.48 -7.99
C GLU A 234 12.26 8.32 -8.23
N MET A 235 13.53 8.47 -7.84
CA MET A 235 14.52 7.39 -7.89
C MET A 235 14.10 6.20 -7.02
N ALA A 236 13.57 6.45 -5.82
CA ALA A 236 13.07 5.40 -4.94
C ALA A 236 11.82 4.70 -5.50
N LEU A 237 10.92 5.44 -6.17
CA LEU A 237 9.76 4.86 -6.86
C LEU A 237 10.19 3.97 -8.04
N GLN A 238 11.21 4.38 -8.81
CA GLN A 238 11.78 3.57 -9.89
C GLN A 238 12.43 2.28 -9.35
N GLY A 239 13.04 2.35 -8.17
CA GLY A 239 13.61 1.20 -7.48
C GLY A 239 12.61 0.31 -6.71
N GLU A 240 11.30 0.58 -6.81
CA GLU A 240 10.24 -0.07 -6.02
C GLU A 240 10.45 0.02 -4.48
N GLN A 241 11.22 1.02 -4.03
CA GLN A 241 11.53 1.28 -2.63
C GLN A 241 10.48 2.22 -2.02
N TRP A 242 9.25 1.71 -1.87
CA TRP A 242 8.09 2.51 -1.45
C TRP A 242 8.27 3.24 -0.11
N ASP A 243 8.97 2.61 0.83
CA ASP A 243 9.24 3.19 2.15
C ASP A 243 10.19 4.40 2.04
N VAL A 244 11.25 4.28 1.24
CA VAL A 244 12.23 5.35 0.98
C VAL A 244 11.57 6.50 0.22
N ALA A 245 10.72 6.19 -0.77
CA ALA A 245 9.93 7.20 -1.47
C ALA A 245 9.00 7.95 -0.52
N GLY A 246 8.36 7.24 0.42
CA GLY A 246 7.54 7.82 1.47
C GLY A 246 8.32 8.78 2.39
N GLU A 247 9.54 8.41 2.79
CA GLU A 247 10.40 9.28 3.60
C GLU A 247 10.90 10.51 2.85
N ALA A 248 11.20 10.37 1.56
CA ALA A 248 11.61 11.48 0.71
C ALA A 248 10.50 12.53 0.53
N ILE A 249 9.26 12.11 0.24
CA ILE A 249 8.13 13.05 0.14
C ILE A 249 7.81 13.70 1.50
N ASP A 250 7.97 12.99 2.61
CA ASP A 250 7.77 13.57 3.95
C ASP A 250 8.81 14.66 4.27
N ARG A 251 10.06 14.51 3.83
CA ARG A 251 11.11 15.54 3.95
C ARG A 251 10.81 16.76 3.08
N ALA A 252 10.39 16.54 1.83
CA ALA A 252 9.97 17.61 0.93
C ALA A 252 8.80 18.42 1.52
N GLU A 253 7.77 17.73 2.03
CA GLU A 253 6.63 18.39 2.68
C GLU A 253 7.01 19.13 3.96
N ALA A 254 7.97 18.64 4.75
CA ALA A 254 8.45 19.33 5.94
C ALA A 254 9.06 20.70 5.59
N ILE A 255 9.92 20.76 4.56
CA ILE A 255 10.50 22.02 4.09
C ILE A 255 9.40 22.96 3.59
N TRP A 256 8.43 22.44 2.83
CA TRP A 256 7.29 23.22 2.35
C TRP A 256 6.44 23.81 3.49
N VAL A 257 6.21 23.05 4.56
CA VAL A 257 5.50 23.54 5.75
C VAL A 257 6.28 24.63 6.44
N THR A 258 7.61 24.48 6.59
CA THR A 258 8.49 25.51 7.17
C THR A 258 8.46 26.81 6.35
N TRP A 259 8.52 26.71 5.03
CA TRP A 259 8.35 27.85 4.13
C TRP A 259 7.01 28.55 4.36
N ARG A 260 5.89 27.81 4.27
CA ARG A 260 4.55 28.40 4.39
C ARG A 260 4.30 29.03 5.75
N ARG A 261 4.87 28.47 6.82
CA ARG A 261 4.67 28.97 8.19
C ARG A 261 5.28 30.35 8.39
N HIS A 262 6.48 30.58 7.87
CA HIS A 262 7.26 31.81 8.11
C HIS A 262 7.54 32.58 6.81
N ARG A 263 6.65 32.46 5.81
CA ARG A 263 6.86 32.96 4.45
C ARG A 263 7.31 34.41 4.39
N GLU A 264 6.61 35.30 5.09
CA GLU A 264 6.96 36.73 5.06
C GLU A 264 8.28 37.01 5.79
N ASP A 265 8.57 36.29 6.88
CA ASP A 265 9.83 36.42 7.62
C ASP A 265 11.00 35.96 6.74
N TRP A 266 10.88 34.80 6.06
CA TRP A 266 11.90 34.28 5.16
C TRP A 266 12.21 35.24 4.02
N ILE A 267 11.19 35.79 3.38
CA ILE A 267 11.35 36.76 2.29
C ILE A 267 12.05 38.01 2.81
N ALA A 268 11.64 38.54 3.96
CA ALA A 268 12.27 39.72 4.54
C ALA A 268 13.77 39.52 4.86
N GLN A 269 14.15 38.32 5.32
CA GLN A 269 15.57 37.98 5.55
C GLN A 269 16.35 37.78 4.24
N ILE A 270 15.76 37.13 3.24
CA ILE A 270 16.41 36.97 1.92
C ILE A 270 16.62 38.35 1.27
N ASP A 271 15.61 39.22 1.29
CA ASP A 271 15.70 40.60 0.80
C ASP A 271 16.75 41.42 1.58
N TYR A 272 16.98 41.11 2.87
CA TYR A 272 18.07 41.71 3.64
C TYR A 272 19.45 41.19 3.19
N GLY A 273 19.60 39.89 2.98
CA GLY A 273 20.83 39.29 2.43
C GLY A 273 21.19 39.82 1.04
N GLU A 274 20.20 39.98 0.16
CA GLU A 274 20.39 40.58 -1.17
C GLU A 274 20.85 42.04 -1.08
N ARG A 275 20.28 42.83 -0.17
CA ARG A 275 20.72 44.22 0.08
C ARG A 275 22.16 44.28 0.59
N LEU A 276 22.56 43.36 1.47
CA LEU A 276 23.95 43.24 1.92
C LEU A 276 24.88 42.93 0.74
N MET A 277 24.50 41.99 -0.13
CA MET A 277 25.28 41.64 -1.30
C MET A 277 25.38 42.78 -2.31
N GLN A 278 24.28 43.47 -2.62
CA GLN A 278 24.27 44.64 -3.50
C GLN A 278 25.23 45.71 -2.98
N ARG A 279 25.19 45.96 -1.67
CA ARG A 279 26.09 46.92 -1.03
C ARG A 279 27.55 46.51 -1.15
N ILE A 280 27.87 45.23 -0.97
CA ILE A 280 29.23 44.73 -1.17
C ILE A 280 29.66 44.88 -2.65
N GLN A 281 28.75 44.73 -3.61
CA GLN A 281 29.04 44.96 -5.03
C GLN A 281 29.27 46.45 -5.36
N GLU A 282 28.47 47.35 -4.78
CA GLU A 282 28.63 48.80 -4.92
C GLU A 282 30.01 49.26 -4.40
N GLU A 283 30.46 48.74 -3.25
CA GLU A 283 31.78 49.04 -2.70
C GLU A 283 32.91 48.26 -3.43
N GLY A 284 32.64 47.03 -3.83
CA GLY A 284 33.61 46.13 -4.48
C GLY A 284 33.97 46.51 -5.92
N ASN A 285 33.07 47.19 -6.63
CA ASN A 285 33.35 47.76 -7.96
C ASN A 285 34.47 48.82 -7.95
N LEU A 286 34.86 49.31 -6.77
CA LEU A 286 35.98 50.24 -6.62
C LEU A 286 37.34 49.53 -6.45
N SER A 287 37.39 48.21 -6.20
CA SER A 287 38.65 47.45 -6.04
C SER A 287 38.45 45.92 -6.12
N PRO A 288 38.81 45.26 -7.24
CA PRO A 288 38.61 43.82 -7.48
C PRO A 288 39.38 42.84 -6.56
N GLU A 289 40.31 43.31 -5.73
CA GLU A 289 41.28 42.46 -5.01
C GLU A 289 40.94 42.18 -3.53
N ARG A 290 39.72 42.49 -3.09
CA ARG A 290 39.35 42.44 -1.66
C ARG A 290 38.86 41.06 -1.22
N SER A 291 39.80 40.21 -0.77
CA SER A 291 39.52 38.85 -0.28
C SER A 291 38.51 38.79 0.87
N TYR A 292 38.54 39.81 1.75
CA TYR A 292 37.61 39.98 2.87
C TYR A 292 36.15 40.02 2.40
N LEU A 293 35.81 40.95 1.49
CA LEU A 293 34.45 41.13 0.99
C LEU A 293 33.94 39.89 0.24
N GLN A 294 34.80 39.21 -0.52
CA GLN A 294 34.44 37.96 -1.18
C GLN A 294 34.11 36.84 -0.17
N SER A 295 34.78 36.82 0.98
CA SER A 295 34.49 35.85 2.03
C SER A 295 33.16 36.14 2.75
N VAL A 296 32.82 37.42 2.95
CA VAL A 296 31.50 37.85 3.47
C VAL A 296 30.38 37.49 2.48
N CYS A 297 30.55 37.79 1.19
CA CYS A 297 29.60 37.38 0.15
C CYS A 297 29.38 35.86 0.11
N ARG A 298 30.44 35.07 0.23
CA ARG A 298 30.33 33.60 0.28
C ARG A 298 29.56 33.12 1.52
N ARG A 299 29.76 33.78 2.67
CA ARG A 299 29.01 33.48 3.90
C ARG A 299 27.53 33.82 3.78
N ILE A 300 27.18 34.99 3.23
CA ILE A 300 25.78 35.38 2.99
C ILE A 300 25.09 34.37 2.07
N ASN A 301 25.73 34.02 0.94
CA ASN A 301 25.17 33.03 0.02
C ASN A 301 24.97 31.66 0.68
N ARG A 302 25.94 31.19 1.48
CA ARG A 302 25.81 29.93 2.22
C ARG A 302 24.67 29.97 3.23
N ALA A 303 24.54 31.07 3.98
CA ALA A 303 23.44 31.24 4.93
C ALA A 303 22.06 31.15 4.25
N ILE A 304 21.91 31.81 3.09
CA ILE A 304 20.67 31.75 2.29
C ILE A 304 20.42 30.34 1.73
N GLN A 305 21.46 29.62 1.31
CA GLN A 305 21.36 28.24 0.81
C GLN A 305 20.96 27.25 1.91
N ASP A 306 21.49 27.43 3.12
CA ASP A 306 21.24 26.56 4.26
C ASP A 306 19.96 26.92 5.03
N ALA A 307 19.33 28.04 4.70
CA ALA A 307 18.13 28.56 5.37
C ALA A 307 16.99 27.54 5.58
N PRO A 308 16.65 26.64 4.62
CA PRO A 308 15.56 25.68 4.80
C PRO A 308 15.81 24.65 5.93
N ASN A 309 17.05 24.48 6.38
CA ASN A 309 17.42 23.53 7.42
C ASN A 309 17.24 24.04 8.86
N GLY A 310 16.92 25.33 9.02
CA GLY A 310 16.83 25.96 10.33
C GLY A 310 15.59 26.84 10.50
N PRO A 311 15.38 27.40 11.69
CA PRO A 311 14.34 28.40 11.92
C PRO A 311 14.74 29.76 11.32
N PRO A 312 13.79 30.67 11.03
CA PRO A 312 14.10 31.98 10.43
C PRO A 312 15.05 32.83 11.27
N GLN A 313 15.02 32.64 12.59
CA GLN A 313 15.93 33.30 13.54
C GLN A 313 17.40 32.90 13.30
N ALA A 314 17.67 31.67 12.87
CA ALA A 314 19.03 31.23 12.58
C ALA A 314 19.60 31.96 11.36
N LEU A 315 18.80 32.13 10.31
CA LEU A 315 19.17 32.94 9.14
C LEU A 315 19.37 34.41 9.54
N GLN A 316 18.45 34.96 10.33
CA GLN A 316 18.54 36.33 10.83
C GLN A 316 19.88 36.58 11.55
N GLN A 317 20.23 35.71 12.50
CA GLN A 317 21.48 35.83 13.26
C GLN A 317 22.70 35.77 12.34
N GLN A 318 22.74 34.82 11.41
CA GLN A 318 23.86 34.69 10.47
C GLN A 318 24.01 35.91 9.55
N LEU A 319 22.90 36.51 9.11
CA LEU A 319 22.92 37.71 8.29
C LEU A 319 23.31 38.95 9.10
N ASP A 320 22.90 39.03 10.37
CA ASP A 320 23.30 40.12 11.28
C ASP A 320 24.81 40.12 11.53
N GLU A 321 25.37 38.95 11.82
CA GLU A 321 26.82 38.75 11.94
C GLU A 321 27.56 39.20 10.66
N CYS A 322 27.03 38.87 9.49
CA CYS A 322 27.59 39.33 8.21
C CYS A 322 27.48 40.86 8.04
N GLY A 323 26.38 41.47 8.49
CA GLY A 323 26.20 42.91 8.51
C GLY A 323 27.19 43.61 9.43
N GLU A 324 27.46 43.05 10.62
CA GLU A 324 28.49 43.55 11.53
C GLU A 324 29.89 43.49 10.91
N TYR A 325 30.24 42.37 10.27
CA TYR A 325 31.53 42.24 9.58
C TYR A 325 31.69 43.28 8.48
N LEU A 326 30.64 43.52 7.69
CA LEU A 326 30.65 44.57 6.67
C LEU A 326 30.82 45.96 7.30
N ASN A 327 30.09 46.28 8.36
CA ASN A 327 30.20 47.56 9.05
C ASN A 327 31.60 47.79 9.63
N ARG A 328 32.22 46.77 10.25
CA ARG A 328 33.59 46.81 10.77
C ARG A 328 34.60 47.09 9.66
N TYR A 329 34.44 46.43 8.52
CA TYR A 329 35.31 46.65 7.36
C TYR A 329 35.19 48.07 6.81
N LEU A 330 33.96 48.59 6.66
CA LEU A 330 33.72 49.95 6.15
C LEU A 330 34.30 51.03 7.07
N LEU A 331 34.28 50.82 8.39
CA LEU A 331 34.90 51.74 9.34
C LEU A 331 36.43 51.78 9.17
N LEU A 332 37.07 50.62 9.07
CA LEU A 332 38.52 50.54 8.85
C LEU A 332 38.92 51.13 7.50
N GLU A 333 38.11 50.95 6.46
CA GLU A 333 38.35 51.53 5.15
C GLU A 333 38.27 53.06 5.19
N GLU A 334 37.29 53.63 5.90
CA GLU A 334 37.18 55.09 6.06
C GLU A 334 38.36 55.66 6.87
N ASP A 335 38.77 54.98 7.95
CA ASP A 335 39.96 55.36 8.74
C ASP A 335 41.23 55.34 7.86
N LEU A 336 41.35 54.36 6.95
CA LEU A 336 42.46 54.26 6.02
C LEU A 336 42.41 55.37 4.95
N LYS A 337 41.22 55.66 4.39
CA LYS A 337 41.01 56.80 3.47
C LYS A 337 41.40 58.13 4.14
N HIS A 338 41.04 58.31 5.41
CA HIS A 338 41.43 59.47 6.20
C HIS A 338 42.95 59.56 6.39
N LEU A 339 43.60 58.46 6.80
CA LEU A 339 45.05 58.41 6.96
C LEU A 339 45.79 58.72 5.65
N ASN A 340 45.34 58.18 4.52
CA ASN A 340 45.89 58.49 3.19
C ASN A 340 45.71 59.98 2.83
N GLY A 341 44.54 60.54 3.14
CA GLY A 341 44.27 61.97 2.94
C GLY A 341 45.17 62.88 3.78
N LEU A 342 45.50 62.47 5.00
CA LEU A 342 46.46 63.18 5.86
C LEU A 342 47.89 63.04 5.33
N CYS A 343 48.29 61.85 4.87
CA CYS A 343 49.62 61.62 4.28
C CYS A 343 49.86 62.50 3.05
N ALA A 344 48.84 62.67 2.20
CA ALA A 344 48.92 63.54 1.02
C ALA A 344 49.08 65.04 1.34
N ARG A 345 48.88 65.46 2.61
CA ARG A 345 49.01 66.85 3.08
C ARG A 345 50.36 67.14 3.75
N ILE A 346 51.20 66.13 3.96
CA ILE A 346 52.54 66.32 4.52
C ILE A 346 53.41 67.04 3.49
N VAL A 347 54.22 68.00 3.94
CA VAL A 347 55.14 68.77 3.08
C VAL A 347 56.18 67.80 2.48
N PRO A 348 56.42 67.81 1.15
CA PRO A 348 57.36 66.90 0.51
C PRO A 348 58.76 67.04 1.11
N GLY A 349 59.30 65.95 1.70
CA GLY A 349 60.60 65.93 2.39
C GLY A 349 60.90 64.57 3.05
N GLU A 350 61.96 64.51 3.87
CA GLU A 350 62.48 63.27 4.54
C GLU A 350 61.46 62.53 5.43
N SER A 351 60.30 63.12 5.73
CA SER A 351 59.29 62.54 6.62
C SER A 351 58.11 61.86 5.91
N GLU A 352 58.02 61.89 4.58
CA GLU A 352 56.86 61.33 3.83
C GLU A 352 56.97 59.82 3.57
N GLU A 353 58.16 59.34 3.24
CA GLU A 353 58.42 57.95 2.86
C GLU A 353 58.04 56.89 3.93
N PRO A 354 58.32 57.07 5.25
CA PRO A 354 57.94 56.08 6.25
C PRO A 354 56.41 55.91 6.38
N TRP A 355 55.66 57.01 6.26
CA TRP A 355 54.20 56.98 6.35
C TRP A 355 53.55 56.34 5.13
N ARG A 356 54.16 56.47 3.94
CA ARG A 356 53.69 55.79 2.72
C ARG A 356 53.84 54.27 2.81
N VAL A 357 54.92 53.79 3.42
CA VAL A 357 55.14 52.35 3.66
C VAL A 357 54.17 51.82 4.72
N GLU A 358 53.96 52.58 5.80
CA GLU A 358 53.01 52.21 6.87
C GLU A 358 51.56 52.13 6.37
N THR A 359 51.10 53.10 5.56
CA THR A 359 49.75 53.05 4.96
C THR A 359 49.57 51.89 4.01
N GLN A 360 50.58 51.55 3.20
CA GLN A 360 50.53 50.39 2.31
C GLN A 360 50.49 49.06 3.08
N ASN A 361 51.25 48.95 4.17
CA ASN A 361 51.21 47.77 5.04
C ASN A 361 49.85 47.61 5.72
N LEU A 362 49.27 48.69 6.25
CA LEU A 362 47.94 48.69 6.84
C LEU A 362 46.84 48.36 5.81
N ALA A 363 46.98 48.84 4.57
CA ALA A 363 46.10 48.48 3.46
C ALA A 363 46.20 47.00 3.07
N LEU A 364 47.42 46.47 3.03
CA LEU A 364 47.64 45.05 2.76
C LEU A 364 47.03 44.18 3.87
N GLN A 365 47.21 44.57 5.14
CA GLN A 365 46.61 43.88 6.29
C GLN A 365 45.09 43.91 6.25
N LEU A 366 44.48 45.05 5.88
CA LEU A 366 43.02 45.15 5.71
C LEU A 366 42.51 44.20 4.61
N ASN A 367 43.26 44.06 3.51
CA ASN A 367 42.86 43.24 2.36
C ASN A 367 43.08 41.73 2.56
N THR A 368 44.00 41.33 3.44
CA THR A 368 44.27 39.92 3.79
C THR A 368 43.51 39.45 5.03
N MET A 369 42.82 40.36 5.72
CA MET A 369 42.07 40.07 6.92
C MET A 369 40.92 39.08 6.67
N VAL A 370 40.63 38.24 7.68
CA VAL A 370 39.48 37.33 7.68
C VAL A 370 38.35 37.93 8.56
N PRO A 371 37.07 37.87 8.14
CA PRO A 371 35.97 38.49 8.89
C PRO A 371 35.81 38.06 10.34
N ASN A 372 36.19 36.83 10.67
CA ASN A 372 36.01 36.25 12.01
C ASN A 372 37.19 36.55 12.98
N ASP A 373 38.21 37.27 12.53
CA ASP A 373 39.37 37.56 13.36
C ASP A 373 39.21 38.90 14.10
N GLY A 374 38.54 38.82 15.25
CA GLY A 374 38.31 39.97 16.13
C GLY A 374 39.59 40.55 16.73
N GLU A 375 40.64 39.76 16.91
CA GLU A 375 41.91 40.21 17.48
C GLU A 375 42.71 41.02 16.46
N THR A 376 42.78 40.53 15.22
CA THR A 376 43.36 41.29 14.10
C THR A 376 42.58 42.58 13.85
N TYR A 377 41.25 42.58 14.01
CA TYR A 377 40.43 43.79 13.88
C TYR A 377 40.85 44.88 14.89
N GLN A 378 40.93 44.49 16.17
CA GLN A 378 41.23 45.43 17.24
C GLN A 378 42.66 45.96 17.11
N THR A 379 43.60 45.10 16.73
CA THR A 379 44.99 45.48 16.47
C THR A 379 45.06 46.49 15.34
N LEU A 380 44.47 46.18 14.18
CA LEU A 380 44.47 47.06 13.01
C LEU A 380 43.76 48.39 13.28
N SER A 381 42.61 48.38 13.98
CA SER A 381 41.90 49.60 14.37
C SER A 381 42.72 50.46 15.32
N LYS A 382 43.40 49.84 16.30
CA LYS A 382 44.29 50.54 17.23
C LYS A 382 45.49 51.14 16.50
N ASP A 383 46.09 50.40 15.58
CA ASP A 383 47.25 50.83 14.81
C ASP A 383 46.87 51.99 13.88
N LEU A 384 45.74 51.91 13.17
CA LEU A 384 45.19 53.00 12.36
C LEU A 384 44.92 54.26 13.19
N LYS A 385 44.24 54.15 14.34
CA LYS A 385 43.98 55.30 15.22
C LYS A 385 45.27 55.92 15.78
N THR A 386 46.25 55.08 16.09
CA THR A 386 47.57 55.52 16.57
C THR A 386 48.32 56.25 15.46
N ALA A 387 48.29 55.75 14.23
CA ALA A 387 48.90 56.39 13.07
C ALA A 387 48.24 57.75 12.77
N ILE A 388 46.90 57.81 12.73
CA ILE A 388 46.14 59.04 12.53
C ILE A 388 46.51 60.09 13.59
N SER A 389 46.49 59.71 14.88
CA SER A 389 46.80 60.63 15.99
C SER A 389 48.23 61.17 15.97
N LYS A 390 49.19 60.40 15.43
CA LYS A 390 50.58 60.84 15.25
C LYS A 390 50.74 61.78 14.04
N LEU A 391 49.95 61.57 12.99
CA LEU A 391 50.04 62.34 11.74
C LEU A 391 49.31 63.69 11.82
N GLU A 392 48.18 63.73 12.52
CA GLU A 392 47.31 64.91 12.66
C GLU A 392 48.08 66.19 13.08
N PRO A 393 48.95 66.19 14.12
CA PRO A 393 49.71 67.38 14.53
C PRO A 393 50.83 67.78 13.55
N LEU A 394 51.24 66.88 12.64
CA LEU A 394 52.31 67.14 11.67
C LEU A 394 51.78 67.80 10.39
N THR A 395 50.45 67.84 10.20
CA THR A 395 49.83 68.54 9.08
C THR A 395 49.66 70.02 9.43
N SER A 396 50.37 70.90 8.71
CA SER A 396 50.43 72.34 9.01
C SER A 396 49.12 73.06 8.63
N GLY A 397 48.44 73.62 9.63
CA GLY A 397 47.57 74.79 9.52
C GLY A 397 46.47 74.77 8.45
N GLY A 398 45.26 74.39 8.84
CA GLY A 398 44.07 74.70 8.05
C GLY A 398 42.92 73.78 8.38
N ASN A 399 42.02 74.25 9.25
CA ASN A 399 40.70 73.69 9.45
C ASN A 399 39.93 73.75 8.11
N ARG A 400 40.12 72.73 7.27
CA ARG A 400 39.24 72.40 6.14
C ARG A 400 38.70 71.03 6.48
N GLU A 401 37.46 71.03 6.95
CA GLU A 401 36.61 69.85 7.06
C GLU A 401 36.77 69.03 5.78
N MET A 402 37.59 67.98 5.85
CA MET A 402 37.46 66.90 4.90
C MET A 402 36.08 66.34 5.25
N VAL A 403 35.14 66.46 4.32
CA VAL A 403 33.79 65.90 4.49
C VAL A 403 33.97 64.40 4.61
N LEU A 404 34.13 63.93 5.84
CA LEU A 404 34.08 62.52 6.21
C LEU A 404 32.76 62.01 5.68
N SER A 405 32.81 61.15 4.68
CA SER A 405 31.60 60.52 4.18
C SER A 405 31.25 59.47 5.21
N ILE A 406 30.39 59.83 6.18
CA ILE A 406 29.97 58.91 7.24
C ILE A 406 29.53 57.61 6.56
N PRO A 407 30.21 56.47 6.81
CA PRO A 407 29.83 55.23 6.18
C PRO A 407 28.40 54.93 6.59
N ARG A 408 27.50 54.79 5.61
CA ARG A 408 26.06 54.66 5.84
C ARG A 408 25.75 53.30 6.46
N LEU A 409 26.04 53.03 7.73
CA LEU A 409 25.95 51.70 8.37
C LEU A 409 24.71 50.87 8.00
N VAL A 410 24.88 49.55 7.90
CA VAL A 410 23.78 48.62 7.61
C VAL A 410 22.77 48.62 8.77
N PHE A 411 21.48 48.68 8.44
CA PHE A 411 20.37 48.65 9.41
C PHE A 411 20.14 47.25 10.01
N ALA A 412 19.61 47.19 11.22
CA ALA A 412 19.29 45.95 11.92
C ALA A 412 18.30 45.05 11.14
N PRO A 413 18.42 43.72 11.25
CA PRO A 413 17.55 42.79 10.53
C PRO A 413 16.10 42.83 11.02
N PRO A 414 15.11 42.52 10.16
CA PRO A 414 13.70 42.52 10.53
C PRO A 414 13.39 41.45 11.60
N SER A 415 12.50 41.77 12.55
CA SER A 415 12.15 40.89 13.68
C SER A 415 11.31 39.69 13.27
N VAL A 416 11.58 38.50 13.85
CA VAL A 416 10.85 37.24 13.59
C VAL A 416 9.85 36.94 14.71
N HIS A 417 8.67 36.41 14.36
CA HIS A 417 7.62 36.02 15.32
C HIS A 417 7.80 34.57 15.80
N PRO A 418 7.65 34.25 17.11
CA PRO A 418 7.83 32.89 17.63
C PRO A 418 6.63 31.98 17.32
N ALA A 419 6.88 30.72 16.94
CA ALA A 419 5.86 29.69 16.76
C ALA A 419 6.24 28.38 17.48
N THR A 420 5.25 27.70 18.04
CA THR A 420 5.37 26.49 18.88
C THR A 420 5.64 25.23 18.05
N GLU A 421 6.60 24.41 18.48
CA GLU A 421 7.02 23.16 17.83
C GLU A 421 6.32 21.93 18.42
N THR A 422 6.04 20.92 17.58
CA THR A 422 5.64 19.56 18.01
C THR A 422 6.47 18.52 17.25
N PRO A 423 7.05 17.52 17.93
CA PRO A 423 7.87 16.50 17.29
C PRO A 423 7.04 15.31 16.77
N THR A 424 7.44 14.74 15.64
CA THR A 424 6.89 13.47 15.11
C THR A 424 7.97 12.40 15.01
N SER A 425 7.70 11.26 15.64
CA SER A 425 8.52 10.05 15.70
C SER A 425 8.29 9.14 14.51
N LYS A 426 9.32 8.40 14.09
CA LYS A 426 9.23 7.25 13.18
C LYS A 426 10.16 6.11 13.61
N ALA A 427 9.70 4.88 13.41
CA ALA A 427 10.46 3.64 13.44
C ALA A 427 9.86 2.65 12.41
N PRO A 428 10.70 1.86 11.71
CA PRO A 428 10.29 0.51 11.27
C PRO A 428 11.44 -0.52 11.45
N VAL A 429 11.23 -1.74 11.98
CA VAL A 429 10.61 -2.97 11.45
C VAL A 429 11.29 -3.58 10.22
N GLN A 430 11.96 -4.71 10.45
CA GLN A 430 12.42 -5.68 9.44
C GLN A 430 11.91 -7.08 9.81
N LEU A 431 11.34 -7.82 8.84
CA LEU A 431 11.27 -9.30 8.75
C LEU A 431 10.31 -9.70 7.60
N LYS A 432 10.83 -9.88 6.38
CA LYS A 432 10.03 -10.20 5.16
C LYS A 432 10.22 -11.61 4.60
N ILE A 433 11.29 -12.33 4.97
CA ILE A 433 11.64 -13.60 4.29
C ILE A 433 10.92 -14.82 4.88
N PHE A 434 10.58 -14.81 6.18
CA PHE A 434 9.88 -15.94 6.81
C PHE A 434 8.38 -16.01 6.43
N SER A 435 7.79 -14.92 5.91
CA SER A 435 6.37 -14.91 5.56
C SER A 435 6.06 -15.62 4.24
N LEU A 436 7.01 -15.79 3.32
CA LEU A 436 6.72 -16.28 1.96
C LEU A 436 6.53 -17.81 1.87
N THR A 437 7.27 -18.59 2.66
CA THR A 437 7.15 -20.07 2.64
C THR A 437 5.94 -20.55 3.43
N SER A 438 5.68 -19.96 4.60
CA SER A 438 4.41 -20.15 5.31
C SER A 438 3.21 -19.75 4.43
N TYR A 439 3.42 -18.77 3.54
CA TYR A 439 2.43 -18.33 2.58
C TYR A 439 2.08 -19.39 1.54
N ALA A 440 3.05 -20.04 0.90
CA ALA A 440 2.71 -21.07 -0.09
C ALA A 440 1.97 -22.27 0.53
N ILE A 441 2.39 -22.71 1.72
CA ILE A 441 1.84 -23.90 2.38
C ILE A 441 0.39 -23.70 2.81
N ALA A 442 0.07 -22.55 3.43
CA ALA A 442 -1.28 -22.27 3.90
C ALA A 442 -2.30 -22.20 2.75
N THR A 443 -1.93 -21.55 1.63
CA THR A 443 -2.82 -21.46 0.45
C THR A 443 -3.07 -22.82 -0.18
N ILE A 444 -2.04 -23.68 -0.30
CA ILE A 444 -2.20 -25.04 -0.84
C ILE A 444 -3.12 -25.88 0.06
N LEU A 445 -2.91 -25.85 1.38
CA LEU A 445 -3.74 -26.62 2.32
C LEU A 445 -5.20 -26.18 2.29
N LEU A 446 -5.47 -24.88 2.31
CA LEU A 446 -6.84 -24.36 2.35
C LEU A 446 -7.59 -24.57 1.02
N SER A 447 -6.86 -24.45 -0.09
CA SER A 447 -7.39 -24.74 -1.43
C SER A 447 -7.69 -26.24 -1.58
N GLY A 448 -6.76 -27.11 -1.14
CA GLY A 448 -6.96 -28.55 -1.13
C GLY A 448 -8.16 -28.98 -0.29
N LEU A 449 -8.35 -28.38 0.89
CA LEU A 449 -9.52 -28.63 1.73
C LEU A 449 -10.82 -28.21 1.05
N GLY A 450 -10.83 -27.04 0.41
CA GLY A 450 -11.97 -26.55 -0.37
C GLY A 450 -12.33 -27.50 -1.51
N PHE A 451 -11.33 -27.99 -2.25
CA PHE A 451 -11.53 -28.95 -3.33
C PHE A 451 -12.12 -30.27 -2.82
N ILE A 452 -11.61 -30.79 -1.69
CA ILE A 452 -12.16 -32.02 -1.09
C ILE A 452 -13.61 -31.80 -0.65
N GLN A 453 -13.89 -30.69 0.03
CA GLN A 453 -15.20 -30.44 0.61
C GLN A 453 -16.27 -30.13 -0.45
N LEU A 454 -15.92 -29.35 -1.47
CA LEU A 454 -16.88 -28.87 -2.48
C LEU A 454 -16.97 -29.81 -3.68
N TYR A 455 -15.85 -30.36 -4.16
CA TYR A 455 -15.84 -31.21 -5.35
C TYR A 455 -15.84 -32.71 -5.05
N VAL A 456 -15.00 -33.19 -4.12
CA VAL A 456 -14.88 -34.63 -3.88
C VAL A 456 -16.14 -35.21 -3.21
N LYS A 457 -16.74 -34.47 -2.27
CA LYS A 457 -17.94 -34.91 -1.53
C LYS A 457 -19.26 -34.74 -2.29
N GLN A 458 -19.30 -33.93 -3.35
CA GLN A 458 -20.50 -33.68 -4.12
C GLN A 458 -20.55 -34.60 -5.36
N PRO A 459 -21.41 -35.63 -5.38
CA PRO A 459 -21.42 -36.64 -6.45
C PRO A 459 -22.00 -36.12 -7.79
N THR A 460 -22.67 -34.96 -7.76
CA THR A 460 -23.32 -34.32 -8.91
C THR A 460 -22.73 -32.93 -9.20
N PHE A 461 -21.48 -32.68 -8.79
CA PHE A 461 -20.80 -31.41 -9.00
C PHE A 461 -20.78 -31.04 -10.50
N GLY A 462 -21.24 -29.83 -10.83
CA GLY A 462 -21.36 -29.36 -12.20
C GLY A 462 -22.80 -29.36 -12.72
N ALA A 463 -23.74 -29.97 -11.99
CA ALA A 463 -25.17 -29.89 -12.29
C ALA A 463 -25.67 -28.44 -12.24
N ASN A 464 -25.18 -27.65 -11.28
CA ASN A 464 -25.48 -26.23 -11.18
C ASN A 464 -24.23 -25.41 -11.51
N LEU A 465 -23.98 -25.20 -12.81
CA LEU A 465 -22.78 -24.51 -13.32
C LEU A 465 -22.46 -23.20 -12.57
N TRP A 466 -23.46 -22.38 -12.26
CA TRP A 466 -23.23 -21.14 -11.53
C TRP A 466 -22.92 -21.37 -10.05
N SER A 467 -23.74 -22.13 -9.33
CA SER A 467 -23.59 -22.31 -7.89
C SER A 467 -22.30 -23.06 -7.54
N ASP A 468 -22.05 -24.19 -8.22
CA ASP A 468 -20.94 -25.09 -7.88
C ASP A 468 -19.59 -24.42 -8.17
N TYR A 469 -19.43 -23.80 -9.35
CA TYR A 469 -18.18 -23.17 -9.75
C TYR A 469 -17.96 -21.80 -9.10
N LEU A 470 -19.01 -20.99 -8.89
CA LEU A 470 -18.86 -19.71 -8.19
C LEU A 470 -18.52 -19.95 -6.72
N THR A 471 -19.11 -20.95 -6.06
CA THR A 471 -18.74 -21.32 -4.69
C THR A 471 -17.28 -21.74 -4.59
N LEU A 472 -16.78 -22.49 -5.58
CA LEU A 472 -15.40 -22.95 -5.62
C LEU A 472 -14.41 -21.81 -5.92
N LEU A 473 -14.77 -20.89 -6.81
CA LEU A 473 -14.03 -19.65 -7.07
C LEU A 473 -14.01 -18.75 -5.83
N ALA A 474 -15.16 -18.56 -5.18
CA ALA A 474 -15.30 -17.78 -3.95
C ALA A 474 -14.51 -18.39 -2.80
N TRP A 475 -14.43 -19.73 -2.72
CA TRP A 475 -13.57 -20.41 -1.76
C TRP A 475 -12.09 -20.14 -2.06
N GLY A 476 -11.65 -20.29 -3.31
CA GLY A 476 -10.27 -19.98 -3.71
C GLY A 476 -9.88 -18.53 -3.41
N PHE A 477 -10.80 -17.59 -3.65
CA PHE A 477 -10.61 -16.18 -3.31
C PHE A 477 -10.60 -15.93 -1.79
N GLY A 478 -11.57 -16.48 -1.06
CA GLY A 478 -11.71 -16.34 0.39
C GLY A 478 -10.56 -16.99 1.16
N ALA A 479 -9.98 -18.06 0.61
CA ALA A 479 -8.80 -18.72 1.16
C ALA A 479 -7.60 -17.78 1.29
N GLU A 480 -7.50 -16.82 0.38
CA GLU A 480 -6.45 -15.80 0.40
C GLU A 480 -6.82 -14.62 1.32
N VAL A 481 -8.08 -14.16 1.29
CA VAL A 481 -8.54 -13.00 2.07
C VAL A 481 -8.55 -13.27 3.59
N THR A 482 -9.08 -14.42 4.03
CA THR A 482 -9.14 -14.80 5.46
C THR A 482 -7.75 -14.90 6.07
N ARG A 483 -6.76 -15.13 5.22
CA ARG A 483 -5.35 -15.34 5.57
C ARG A 483 -4.60 -14.04 5.88
N GLU A 484 -4.90 -12.96 5.17
CA GLU A 484 -4.32 -11.63 5.45
C GLU A 484 -4.70 -11.17 6.87
N SER A 485 -5.92 -11.49 7.31
CA SER A 485 -6.42 -11.18 8.64
C SER A 485 -5.68 -11.97 9.73
N VAL A 486 -5.52 -13.29 9.53
CA VAL A 486 -4.85 -14.18 10.52
C VAL A 486 -3.36 -13.87 10.62
N THR A 487 -2.67 -13.66 9.48
CA THR A 487 -1.24 -13.35 9.49
C THR A 487 -0.93 -11.99 10.11
N LYS A 488 -1.83 -11.01 9.99
CA LYS A 488 -1.72 -9.73 10.69
C LYS A 488 -1.84 -9.90 12.21
N VAL A 489 -2.83 -10.66 12.66
CA VAL A 489 -3.04 -10.94 14.10
C VAL A 489 -1.85 -11.70 14.69
N VAL A 490 -1.34 -12.74 14.01
CA VAL A 490 -0.18 -13.51 14.48
C VAL A 490 1.08 -12.65 14.53
N ARG A 491 1.27 -11.75 13.55
CA ARG A 491 2.39 -10.81 13.53
C ARG A 491 2.29 -9.77 14.66
N ASP A 492 1.10 -9.27 14.94
CA ASP A 492 0.87 -8.31 16.02
C ASP A 492 1.01 -8.98 17.41
N TRP A 493 0.63 -10.25 17.54
CA TRP A 493 0.82 -11.03 18.76
C TRP A 493 2.29 -11.41 19.02
N GLY A 494 3.05 -11.72 17.96
CA GLY A 494 4.49 -11.93 18.05
C GLY A 494 5.28 -10.69 18.48
N ARG A 495 4.78 -9.48 18.18
CA ARG A 495 5.37 -8.21 18.63
C ARG A 495 5.03 -7.85 20.08
N SER A 496 3.85 -8.22 20.59
CA SER A 496 3.49 -7.91 21.97
C SER A 496 4.30 -8.73 22.98
N ASN A 497 4.72 -9.94 22.61
CA ASN A 497 5.49 -10.84 23.48
C ASN A 497 7.02 -10.61 23.44
N SER A 498 7.54 -9.78 22.54
CA SER A 498 8.98 -9.45 22.50
C SER A 498 9.35 -8.20 23.29
N ASN A 499 8.37 -7.52 23.88
CA ASN A 499 8.55 -6.29 24.69
C ASN A 499 8.18 -6.49 26.18
N SER A 500 8.08 -7.74 26.64
CA SER A 500 7.84 -8.11 28.05
C SER A 500 9.08 -8.68 28.70
#